data_AF-A0A2E8HJN8-F1
#
_entry.id   AF-A0A2E8HJN8-F1
#
_cell.length_a   1.000
_cell.length_b   1.000
_cell.length_c   1.000
_cell.angle_alpha   90.00
_cell.angle_beta   90.00
_cell.angle_gamma   90.00
#
_symmetry.space_group_name_H-M   'P 1'
#
loop_
_entity.id
_entity.type
_entity.pdbx_description
1 polymer ?
#
loop_
_entity_poly.entity_id
_entity_poly.type
_entity_poly.pdbx_seq_one_letter_code
_entity_poly.pdbx_strand_id
1 'polypeptide(L)'
;MNALRLSEEALKHFGRGRSSVEVTEYLDRLATWMGEVNTQNHDGVTLTPAIVRFLASAEDLESGIRELERLRQETREGRFDADNELQRELEYKRFASEAGRQPNWPQGEAEQRVAFDRLTVLASTNNHQACELPEQEVIEARRAAFEAKGLLDFLREFRSHTDRPITVLGNERFGRLFVVEPLEPFLRGHFDVLYERVPSHGSMRLTVPHYLDRFQRNGFAPEFMKYLNTHMPHVVLVDVCSPRATENYTKIARGIRDLVNWFMVFNHIRAQGDRTLYVSDSSLPSHQLAELEKWWEFEVVARRISQWIEPGPTYGISHWAPELREEVLMGELVVPKKPVVFGDSPQVITANPAIYRTEGDDLPELLRVTQPYYFNDPEKRFKEQIVPGFGEHGFETRVRGFTTDEYVAEVQRQIGVELESMVG
;
A
#
# COMPACT_ATOMS: atom_id res chain seq x y z
N MET A 1 11.86 6.71 43.23
CA MET A 1 12.34 5.34 42.94
C MET A 1 11.66 4.60 41.78
N ASN A 2 10.45 4.96 41.29
CA ASN A 2 9.84 4.27 40.13
C ASN A 2 10.51 4.56 38.76
N ALA A 3 11.49 5.47 38.70
CA ALA A 3 12.14 5.90 37.46
C ALA A 3 13.37 5.06 37.06
N LEU A 4 14.02 4.40 38.02
CA LEU A 4 15.22 3.61 37.78
C LEU A 4 14.85 2.12 37.82
N ARG A 5 14.62 1.51 36.65
CA ARG A 5 14.51 0.05 36.56
C ARG A 5 15.90 -0.57 36.75
N LEU A 6 16.30 -0.81 38.00
CA LEU A 6 17.59 -1.39 38.37
C LEU A 6 17.42 -2.84 38.84
N SER A 7 18.36 -3.71 38.47
CA SER A 7 18.45 -5.07 39.02
C SER A 7 19.04 -5.05 40.43
N GLU A 8 18.82 -6.12 41.20
CA GLU A 8 19.47 -6.29 42.52
C GLU A 8 21.00 -6.24 42.43
N GLU A 9 21.56 -6.72 41.31
CA GLU A 9 23.00 -6.68 41.06
C GLU A 9 23.50 -5.27 40.80
N ALA A 10 22.73 -4.44 40.08
CA ALA A 10 23.05 -3.04 39.91
C ALA A 10 23.04 -2.28 41.24
N LEU A 11 22.06 -2.55 42.11
CA LEU A 11 22.02 -1.99 43.47
C LEU A 11 23.23 -2.40 44.30
N LYS A 12 23.69 -3.67 44.19
CA LYS A 12 24.91 -4.13 44.84
C LYS A 12 26.15 -3.38 44.37
N HIS A 13 26.25 -3.05 43.07
CA HIS A 13 27.37 -2.28 42.54
C HIS A 13 27.40 -0.85 43.10
N PHE A 14 26.27 -0.16 43.13
CA PHE A 14 26.21 1.20 43.69
C PHE A 14 26.46 1.23 45.21
N GLY A 15 26.10 0.17 45.94
CA GLY A 15 26.31 0.05 47.38
C GLY A 15 27.73 -0.29 47.84
N ARG A 16 28.65 -0.65 46.93
CA ARG A 16 30.03 -1.00 47.34
C ARG A 16 30.77 0.23 47.88
N GLY A 17 31.21 0.15 49.13
CA GLY A 17 32.04 1.17 49.77
C GLY A 17 31.31 2.46 50.15
N ARG A 18 29.97 2.47 50.12
CA ARG A 18 29.12 3.63 50.46
C ARG A 18 28.15 3.29 51.60
N SER A 19 27.83 4.27 52.43
CA SER A 19 26.75 4.17 53.43
C SER A 19 25.37 4.20 52.78
N SER A 20 24.34 3.79 53.51
CA SER A 20 22.95 3.78 53.01
C SER A 20 22.44 5.17 52.59
N VAL A 21 22.89 6.23 53.29
CA VAL A 21 22.55 7.63 52.97
C VAL A 21 23.19 8.04 51.65
N GLU A 22 24.49 7.77 51.47
CA GLU A 22 25.22 8.09 50.24
C GLU A 22 24.67 7.35 49.02
N VAL A 23 24.24 6.08 49.19
CA VAL A 23 23.58 5.32 48.11
C VAL A 23 22.24 5.95 47.73
N THR A 24 21.46 6.41 48.71
CA THR A 24 20.15 7.02 48.45
C THR A 24 20.32 8.32 47.67
N GLU A 25 21.23 9.21 48.12
CA GLU A 25 21.53 10.46 47.41
C GLU A 25 22.06 10.22 45.99
N TYR A 26 22.92 9.20 45.82
CA TYR A 26 23.43 8.81 44.52
C TYR A 26 22.30 8.36 43.57
N LEU A 27 21.40 7.50 44.05
CA LEU A 27 20.27 7.01 43.25
C LEU A 27 19.25 8.11 42.92
N ASP A 28 19.00 9.05 43.82
CA ASP A 28 18.09 10.16 43.56
C ASP A 28 18.65 11.09 42.47
N ARG A 29 19.95 11.39 42.50
CA ARG A 29 20.60 12.17 41.42
C ARG A 29 20.60 11.45 40.08
N LEU A 30 20.90 10.15 40.09
CA LEU A 30 20.84 9.33 38.88
C LEU A 30 19.42 9.29 38.30
N ALA A 31 18.40 9.24 39.16
CA ALA A 31 17.00 9.29 38.73
C ALA A 31 16.63 10.63 38.09
N THR A 32 17.14 11.75 38.62
CA THR A 32 16.96 13.08 38.03
C THR A 32 17.57 13.15 36.63
N TRP A 33 18.84 12.79 36.47
CA TRP A 33 19.50 12.77 35.16
C TRP A 33 18.78 11.86 34.16
N MET A 34 18.41 10.65 34.57
CA MET A 34 17.63 9.73 33.73
C MET A 34 16.27 10.31 33.32
N GLY A 35 15.63 11.10 34.19
CA GLY A 35 14.38 11.79 33.90
C GLY A 35 14.53 12.89 32.86
N GLU A 36 15.65 13.62 32.87
CA GLU A 36 15.96 14.68 31.90
C GLU A 36 16.32 14.09 30.52
N VAL A 37 17.17 13.07 30.51
CA VAL A 37 17.69 12.43 29.29
C VAL A 37 16.63 11.62 28.56
N ASN A 38 15.69 11.00 29.28
CA ASN A 38 14.68 10.12 28.70
C ASN A 38 13.37 10.83 28.33
N THR A 39 13.36 12.15 28.25
CA THR A 39 12.20 12.96 27.82
C THR A 39 11.71 12.58 26.42
N GLN A 40 12.61 12.10 25.54
CA GLN A 40 12.26 11.49 24.26
C GLN A 40 12.54 9.98 24.27
N ASN A 41 11.55 9.16 23.92
CA ASN A 41 11.60 7.71 24.13
C ASN A 41 12.71 6.98 23.34
N HIS A 42 13.22 7.54 22.25
CA HIS A 42 14.13 6.84 21.33
C HIS A 42 15.61 7.25 21.44
N ASP A 43 15.93 8.46 21.93
CA ASP A 43 17.31 8.98 22.08
C ASP A 43 17.76 9.00 23.56
N GLY A 44 17.06 8.23 24.40
CA GLY A 44 17.34 8.14 25.82
C GLY A 44 18.44 7.15 26.16
N VAL A 45 18.70 6.97 27.46
CA VAL A 45 19.64 5.99 28.00
C VAL A 45 18.91 4.87 28.75
N THR A 46 19.41 3.65 28.60
CA THR A 46 19.10 2.49 29.45
C THR A 46 20.32 2.21 30.32
N LEU A 47 20.14 2.00 31.63
CA LEU A 47 21.24 1.66 32.54
C LEU A 47 21.64 0.19 32.37
N THR A 48 22.41 -0.09 31.32
CA THR A 48 22.93 -1.44 31.06
C THR A 48 23.99 -1.81 32.11
N PRO A 49 24.33 -3.11 32.26
CA PRO A 49 25.35 -3.54 33.22
C PRO A 49 26.70 -2.84 33.04
N ALA A 50 27.11 -2.51 31.80
CA ALA A 50 28.34 -1.78 31.52
C ALA A 50 28.27 -0.33 32.03
N ILE A 51 27.18 0.38 31.75
CA ILE A 51 26.95 1.75 32.24
C ILE A 51 26.90 1.77 33.76
N VAL A 52 26.21 0.81 34.38
CA VAL A 52 26.15 0.66 35.85
C VAL A 52 27.54 0.43 36.45
N ARG A 53 28.34 -0.48 35.88
CA ARG A 53 29.72 -0.73 36.35
C ARG A 53 30.58 0.53 36.25
N PHE A 54 30.50 1.22 35.11
CA PHE A 54 31.24 2.46 34.88
C PHE A 54 30.88 3.53 35.92
N LEU A 55 29.59 3.85 36.06
CA LEU A 55 29.11 4.84 37.03
C LEU A 55 29.46 4.46 38.47
N ALA A 56 29.34 3.18 38.83
CA ALA A 56 29.66 2.70 40.18
C ALA A 56 31.16 2.85 40.52
N SER A 57 32.03 2.74 39.51
CA SER A 57 33.49 2.87 39.62
C SER A 57 34.03 4.30 39.47
N ALA A 58 33.19 5.25 39.05
CA ALA A 58 33.58 6.65 38.90
C ALA A 58 33.95 7.27 40.26
N GLU A 59 34.89 8.22 40.24
CA GLU A 59 35.32 8.98 41.43
C GLU A 59 34.11 9.66 42.10
N ASP A 60 33.24 10.25 41.29
CA ASP A 60 31.96 10.79 41.69
C ASP A 60 30.91 10.60 40.58
N LEU A 61 29.62 10.68 40.94
CA LEU A 61 28.54 10.49 39.97
C LEU A 61 28.53 11.56 38.87
N GLU A 62 28.87 12.81 39.18
CA GLU A 62 28.80 13.93 38.24
C GLU A 62 29.91 13.85 37.19
N SER A 63 31.11 13.38 37.55
CA SER A 63 32.14 13.08 36.55
C SER A 63 31.73 11.93 35.64
N GLY A 64 31.15 10.86 36.18
CA GLY A 64 30.61 9.76 35.39
C GLY A 64 29.50 10.19 34.42
N ILE A 65 28.52 10.97 34.90
CA ILE A 65 27.44 11.51 34.06
C ILE A 65 27.99 12.43 32.96
N ARG A 66 28.92 13.34 33.30
CA ARG A 66 29.53 14.24 32.30
C ARG A 66 30.24 13.48 31.19
N GLU A 67 30.90 12.38 31.52
CA GLU A 67 31.55 11.53 30.53
C GLU A 67 30.52 10.83 29.63
N LEU A 68 29.43 10.27 30.17
CA LEU A 68 28.37 9.68 29.35
C LEU A 68 27.73 10.73 28.42
N GLU A 69 27.47 11.95 28.90
CA GLU A 69 26.95 13.03 28.06
C GLU A 69 27.93 13.46 26.97
N ARG A 70 29.24 13.53 27.28
CA ARG A 70 30.28 13.80 26.28
C ARG A 70 30.26 12.76 25.17
N LEU A 71 30.22 11.47 25.53
CA LEU A 71 30.18 10.36 24.59
C LEU A 71 28.92 10.40 23.71
N ARG A 72 27.75 10.69 24.29
CA ARG A 72 26.49 10.87 23.53
C ARG A 72 26.60 12.02 22.54
N GLN A 73 27.20 13.14 22.95
CA GLN A 73 27.38 14.29 22.08
C GLN A 73 28.33 13.98 20.92
N GLU A 74 29.40 13.23 21.17
CA GLU A 74 30.30 12.75 20.12
C GLU A 74 29.60 11.86 19.11
N THR A 75 28.79 10.90 19.58
CA THR A 75 27.95 10.07 18.71
C THR A 75 27.02 10.93 17.84
N ARG A 76 26.31 11.89 18.43
CA ARG A 76 25.42 12.79 17.68
C ARG A 76 26.15 13.61 16.62
N GLU A 77 27.41 13.97 16.88
CA GLU A 77 28.26 14.74 15.97
C GLU A 77 29.01 13.88 14.94
N GLY A 78 28.68 12.59 14.80
CA GLY A 78 29.28 11.73 13.76
C GLY A 78 30.63 11.12 14.16
N ARG A 79 30.96 11.11 15.46
CA ARG A 79 32.22 10.59 15.99
C ARG A 79 32.01 9.36 16.86
N PHE A 80 31.08 8.49 16.45
CA PHE A 80 30.87 7.21 17.10
C PHE A 80 32.04 6.25 16.86
N ASP A 81 32.49 5.59 17.92
CA ASP A 81 33.48 4.53 17.91
C ASP A 81 32.84 3.21 18.38
N ALA A 82 32.70 2.25 17.45
CA ALA A 82 32.08 0.96 17.72
C ALA A 82 32.88 0.07 18.70
N ASP A 83 34.18 0.35 18.86
CA ASP A 83 35.05 -0.35 19.80
C ASP A 83 34.97 0.23 21.22
N ASN A 84 34.38 1.43 21.38
CA ASN A 84 34.11 2.02 22.68
C ASN A 84 32.84 1.39 23.30
N GLU A 85 33.03 0.52 24.31
CA GLU A 85 31.93 -0.19 24.99
C GLU A 85 30.86 0.76 25.53
N LEU A 86 31.23 1.92 26.09
CA LEU A 86 30.26 2.85 26.67
C LEU A 86 29.45 3.58 25.61
N GLN A 87 30.09 4.06 24.54
CA GLN A 87 29.35 4.65 23.41
C GLN A 87 28.39 3.63 22.80
N ARG A 88 28.83 2.39 22.62
CA ARG A 88 27.97 1.31 22.13
C ARG A 88 26.76 1.12 23.04
N GLU A 89 26.97 0.94 24.33
CA GLU A 89 25.90 0.66 25.29
C GLU A 89 24.87 1.80 25.43
N LEU A 90 25.29 3.06 25.21
CA LEU A 90 24.40 4.21 25.17
C LEU A 90 23.37 4.12 24.03
N GLU A 91 23.68 3.40 22.94
CA GLU A 91 22.78 3.23 21.79
C GLU A 91 21.73 2.11 21.99
N TYR A 92 21.82 1.31 23.05
CA TYR A 92 20.94 0.15 23.24
C TYR A 92 19.46 0.54 23.28
N LYS A 93 19.12 1.67 23.92
CA LYS A 93 17.72 2.13 24.01
C LYS A 93 17.16 2.50 22.64
N ARG A 94 17.97 3.11 21.78
CA ARG A 94 17.61 3.47 20.41
C ARG A 94 17.35 2.22 19.58
N PHE A 95 18.24 1.22 19.68
CA PHE A 95 18.04 -0.10 19.06
C PHE A 95 16.76 -0.77 19.57
N ALA A 96 16.54 -0.84 20.88
CA ALA A 96 15.38 -1.51 21.46
C ALA A 96 14.04 -0.82 21.08
N SER A 97 14.05 0.51 21.04
CA SER A 97 12.90 1.30 20.58
C SER A 97 12.57 1.01 19.10
N GLU A 98 13.58 0.85 18.26
CA GLU A 98 13.38 0.54 16.84
C GLU A 98 12.97 -0.92 16.64
N ALA A 99 13.58 -1.86 17.38
CA ALA A 99 13.22 -3.26 17.37
C ALA A 99 11.74 -3.49 17.73
N GLY A 100 11.20 -2.74 18.70
CA GLY A 100 9.78 -2.78 19.05
C GLY A 100 8.83 -2.26 17.95
N ARG A 101 9.34 -1.56 16.93
CA ARG A 101 8.55 -1.09 15.77
C ARG A 101 8.66 -2.01 14.56
N GLN A 102 9.70 -2.85 14.51
CA GLN A 102 10.01 -3.71 13.38
C GLN A 102 9.48 -5.13 13.64
N PRO A 103 8.40 -5.59 12.95
CA PRO A 103 7.75 -6.88 13.26
C PRO A 103 8.66 -8.10 13.14
N ASN A 104 9.70 -8.00 12.30
CA ASN A 104 10.64 -9.08 12.02
C ASN A 104 11.91 -9.01 12.89
N TRP A 105 12.01 -8.04 13.80
CA TRP A 105 13.13 -7.91 14.72
C TRP A 105 12.81 -8.56 16.07
N PRO A 106 13.83 -8.84 16.90
CA PRO A 106 13.63 -9.37 18.24
C PRO A 106 12.70 -8.51 19.09
N GLN A 107 11.67 -9.13 19.67
CA GLN A 107 10.66 -8.43 20.48
C GLN A 107 10.90 -8.58 21.98
N GLY A 108 11.54 -9.68 22.42
CA GLY A 108 11.87 -9.90 23.82
C GLY A 108 13.16 -9.19 24.23
N GLU A 109 13.22 -8.63 25.45
CA GLU A 109 14.38 -7.90 25.96
C GLU A 109 15.69 -8.73 25.89
N ALA A 110 15.64 -10.02 26.24
CA ALA A 110 16.81 -10.90 26.15
C ALA A 110 17.26 -11.14 24.70
N GLU A 111 16.31 -11.29 23.77
CA GLU A 111 16.60 -11.48 22.35
C GLU A 111 17.15 -10.20 21.72
N GLN A 112 16.58 -9.04 22.11
CA GLN A 112 17.07 -7.72 21.73
C GLN A 112 18.50 -7.51 22.19
N ARG A 113 18.83 -7.89 23.44
CA ARG A 113 20.20 -7.81 23.93
C ARG A 113 21.17 -8.64 23.08
N VAL A 114 20.83 -9.91 22.82
CA VAL A 114 21.67 -10.80 22.01
C VAL A 114 21.85 -10.27 20.59
N ALA A 115 20.81 -9.68 19.99
CA ALA A 115 20.91 -9.10 18.65
C ALA A 115 21.74 -7.80 18.65
N PHE A 116 21.58 -6.96 19.66
CA PHE A 116 22.37 -5.75 19.84
C PHE A 116 23.87 -6.04 19.94
N ASP A 117 24.24 -7.08 20.70
CA ASP A 117 25.63 -7.51 20.86
C ASP A 117 26.29 -8.01 19.56
N ARG A 118 25.48 -8.37 18.57
CA ARG A 118 25.94 -8.88 17.27
C ARG A 118 25.94 -7.81 16.19
N LEU A 119 25.55 -6.57 16.50
CA LEU A 119 25.59 -5.47 15.55
C LEU A 119 27.02 -5.23 15.07
N THR A 120 27.15 -4.95 13.78
CA THR A 120 28.43 -4.66 13.12
C THR A 120 28.40 -3.26 12.55
N VAL A 121 29.57 -2.70 12.24
CA VAL A 121 29.66 -1.44 11.50
C VAL A 121 29.09 -1.65 10.10
N LEU A 122 28.13 -0.81 9.73
CA LEU A 122 27.47 -0.84 8.44
C LEU A 122 28.44 -0.29 7.39
N ALA A 123 28.54 -0.96 6.25
CA ALA A 123 29.27 -0.42 5.11
C ALA A 123 28.62 0.91 4.65
N SER A 124 29.43 1.86 4.18
CA SER A 124 28.94 3.08 3.54
C SER A 124 28.17 2.72 2.27
N THR A 125 26.85 2.73 2.32
CA THR A 125 26.00 2.42 1.16
C THR A 125 25.75 3.70 0.36
N ASN A 126 26.49 3.88 -0.74
CA ASN A 126 26.19 4.91 -1.75
C ASN A 126 25.62 4.36 -3.05
N ASN A 127 25.33 3.06 -3.15
CA ASN A 127 24.92 2.48 -4.42
C ASN A 127 23.42 2.21 -4.41
N HIS A 128 22.66 3.16 -4.96
CA HIS A 128 21.33 2.86 -5.52
C HIS A 128 21.59 2.02 -6.77
N GLN A 129 21.75 0.72 -6.59
CA GLN A 129 21.82 -0.20 -7.73
C GLN A 129 20.49 -0.13 -8.47
N ALA A 130 20.51 -0.21 -9.80
CA ALA A 130 19.28 -0.28 -10.57
C ALA A 130 18.55 -1.59 -10.23
N CYS A 131 17.21 -1.54 -10.13
CA CYS A 131 16.40 -2.75 -10.05
C CYS A 131 16.47 -3.47 -11.41
N GLU A 132 16.97 -4.70 -11.42
CA GLU A 132 16.99 -5.54 -12.61
C GLU A 132 15.94 -6.65 -12.45
N LEU A 133 15.03 -6.73 -13.42
CA LEU A 133 14.02 -7.79 -13.41
C LEU A 133 14.62 -9.12 -13.88
N PRO A 134 14.30 -10.23 -13.20
CA PRO A 134 14.57 -11.57 -13.72
C PRO A 134 13.94 -11.77 -15.11
N GLU A 135 14.53 -12.64 -15.94
CA GLU A 135 14.06 -12.92 -17.31
C GLU A 135 12.57 -13.28 -17.35
N GLN A 136 12.10 -14.12 -16.42
CA GLN A 136 10.69 -14.49 -16.33
C GLN A 136 9.78 -13.26 -16.11
N GLU A 137 10.20 -12.29 -15.30
CA GLU A 137 9.42 -11.09 -15.03
C GLU A 137 9.43 -10.11 -16.20
N VAL A 138 10.50 -10.09 -17.00
CA VAL A 138 10.50 -9.37 -18.29
C VAL A 138 9.47 -9.99 -19.25
N ILE A 139 9.35 -11.32 -19.29
CA ILE A 139 8.32 -11.99 -20.11
C ILE A 139 6.91 -11.72 -19.55
N GLU A 140 6.73 -11.68 -18.23
CA GLU A 140 5.46 -11.27 -17.59
C GLU A 140 5.10 -9.81 -17.92
N ALA A 141 6.08 -8.89 -17.95
CA ALA A 141 5.88 -7.50 -18.35
C ALA A 141 5.46 -7.37 -19.83
N ARG A 142 6.04 -8.19 -20.73
CA ARG A 142 5.60 -8.29 -22.13
C ARG A 142 4.14 -8.71 -22.27
N ARG A 143 3.70 -9.67 -21.44
CA ARG A 143 2.28 -10.04 -21.40
C ARG A 143 1.40 -8.89 -20.94
N ALA A 144 1.82 -8.17 -19.91
CA ALA A 144 1.09 -6.99 -19.44
C ALA A 144 0.96 -5.92 -20.52
N ALA A 145 2.02 -5.66 -21.27
CA ALA A 145 1.96 -4.76 -22.41
C ALA A 145 0.97 -5.24 -23.47
N PHE A 146 0.98 -6.54 -23.80
CA PHE A 146 0.05 -7.11 -24.78
C PHE A 146 -1.42 -6.99 -24.34
N GLU A 147 -1.74 -7.33 -23.09
CA GLU A 147 -3.08 -7.22 -22.52
C GLU A 147 -3.54 -5.74 -22.41
N ALA A 148 -2.64 -4.84 -22.00
CA ALA A 148 -2.89 -3.40 -21.93
C ALA A 148 -3.10 -2.79 -23.33
N LYS A 149 -2.38 -3.25 -24.35
CA LYS A 149 -2.62 -2.85 -25.75
C LYS A 149 -4.03 -3.19 -26.19
N GLY A 150 -4.54 -4.38 -25.84
CA GLY A 150 -5.93 -4.75 -26.14
C GLY A 150 -6.95 -3.77 -25.55
N LEU A 151 -6.71 -3.29 -24.33
CA LEU A 151 -7.52 -2.23 -23.73
C LEU A 151 -7.35 -0.89 -24.46
N LEU A 152 -6.12 -0.52 -24.83
CA LEU A 152 -5.86 0.72 -25.58
C LEU A 152 -6.57 0.73 -26.94
N ASP A 153 -6.53 -0.39 -27.66
CA ASP A 153 -7.20 -0.54 -28.96
C ASP A 153 -8.71 -0.39 -28.81
N PHE A 154 -9.30 -1.04 -27.80
CA PHE A 154 -10.71 -0.84 -27.44
C PHE A 154 -11.03 0.61 -27.09
N LEU A 155 -10.21 1.27 -26.27
CA LEU A 155 -10.46 2.65 -25.85
C LEU A 155 -10.41 3.61 -27.05
N ARG A 156 -9.45 3.42 -27.96
CA ARG A 156 -9.33 4.22 -29.20
C ARG A 156 -10.53 4.02 -30.12
N GLU A 157 -10.96 2.78 -30.31
CA GLU A 157 -12.18 2.48 -31.06
C GLU A 157 -13.40 3.10 -30.38
N PHE A 158 -13.53 2.97 -29.06
CA PHE A 158 -14.65 3.55 -28.33
C PHE A 158 -14.68 5.08 -28.46
N ARG A 159 -13.53 5.75 -28.33
CA ARG A 159 -13.39 7.19 -28.52
C ARG A 159 -13.72 7.65 -29.95
N SER A 160 -13.53 6.82 -30.97
CA SER A 160 -13.91 7.19 -32.35
C SER A 160 -15.43 7.18 -32.58
N HIS A 161 -16.23 6.70 -31.63
CA HIS A 161 -17.68 6.58 -31.73
C HIS A 161 -18.45 7.50 -30.76
N THR A 162 -17.76 8.32 -29.97
CA THR A 162 -18.40 9.20 -28.98
C THR A 162 -17.61 10.48 -28.83
N ASP A 163 -18.31 11.61 -28.74
CA ASP A 163 -17.68 12.87 -28.38
C ASP A 163 -17.63 13.11 -26.87
N ARG A 164 -18.46 12.37 -26.12
CA ARG A 164 -18.54 12.43 -24.66
C ARG A 164 -17.18 12.15 -24.02
N PRO A 165 -16.78 12.87 -22.96
CA PRO A 165 -15.54 12.57 -22.26
C PRO A 165 -15.49 11.13 -21.77
N ILE A 166 -14.31 10.54 -21.76
CA ILE A 166 -14.09 9.17 -21.28
C ILE A 166 -13.10 9.24 -20.14
N THR A 167 -13.51 8.74 -18.97
CA THR A 167 -12.65 8.60 -17.80
C THR A 167 -12.25 7.14 -17.63
N VAL A 168 -10.95 6.85 -17.72
CA VAL A 168 -10.37 5.54 -17.44
C VAL A 168 -9.91 5.50 -16.00
N LEU A 169 -10.44 4.54 -15.25
CA LEU A 169 -10.19 4.40 -13.83
C LEU A 169 -9.50 3.08 -13.53
N GLY A 170 -8.22 3.15 -13.13
CA GLY A 170 -7.48 1.98 -12.66
C GLY A 170 -7.70 1.75 -11.16
N ASN A 171 -8.09 0.54 -10.76
CA ASN A 171 -8.09 0.19 -9.34
C ASN A 171 -6.64 0.20 -8.81
N GLU A 172 -6.36 0.92 -7.71
CA GLU A 172 -5.01 1.35 -7.25
C GLU A 172 -3.94 0.23 -7.15
N ARG A 173 -4.34 -1.04 -7.18
CA ARG A 173 -3.43 -2.20 -7.24
C ARG A 173 -3.21 -2.63 -8.69
N PHE A 174 -3.72 -3.78 -9.11
CA PHE A 174 -3.39 -4.35 -10.41
C PHE A 174 -3.83 -3.46 -11.58
N GLY A 175 -5.10 -3.03 -11.59
CA GLY A 175 -5.66 -2.20 -12.66
C GLY A 175 -4.88 -0.90 -12.91
N ARG A 176 -4.47 -0.20 -11.85
CA ARG A 176 -3.58 0.96 -11.95
C ARG A 176 -2.18 0.53 -12.37
N LEU A 177 -1.49 -0.24 -11.53
CA LEU A 177 -0.04 -0.36 -11.59
C LEU A 177 0.46 -1.06 -12.86
N PHE A 178 -0.31 -2.02 -13.39
CA PHE A 178 0.17 -2.88 -14.48
C PHE A 178 -0.69 -2.78 -15.75
N VAL A 179 -1.67 -1.88 -15.79
CA VAL A 179 -2.50 -1.63 -16.97
C VAL A 179 -2.64 -0.14 -17.25
N VAL A 180 -3.35 0.61 -16.41
CA VAL A 180 -3.73 2.00 -16.72
C VAL A 180 -2.55 2.97 -16.63
N GLU A 181 -1.71 2.86 -15.61
CA GLU A 181 -0.56 3.75 -15.41
C GLU A 181 0.49 3.61 -16.54
N PRO A 182 0.87 2.39 -16.99
CA PRO A 182 1.66 2.22 -18.21
C PRO A 182 1.02 2.77 -19.49
N LEU A 183 -0.30 2.86 -19.56
CA LEU A 183 -1.03 3.38 -20.73
C LEU A 183 -1.15 4.91 -20.74
N GLU A 184 -0.90 5.62 -19.64
CA GLU A 184 -1.08 7.07 -19.54
C GLU A 184 -0.46 7.87 -20.71
N PRO A 185 0.77 7.58 -21.18
CA PRO A 185 1.36 8.31 -22.31
C PRO A 185 0.52 8.21 -23.59
N PHE A 186 -0.17 7.09 -23.80
CA PHE A 186 -1.00 6.81 -24.97
C PHE A 186 -2.44 7.31 -24.84
N LEU A 187 -2.90 7.59 -23.62
CA LEU A 187 -4.24 8.11 -23.30
C LEU A 187 -4.27 9.64 -23.23
N ARG A 188 -3.12 10.28 -23.03
CA ARG A 188 -3.00 11.73 -22.84
C ARG A 188 -3.66 12.52 -23.98
N GLY A 189 -4.49 13.50 -23.61
CA GLY A 189 -5.16 14.41 -24.54
C GLY A 189 -6.50 13.90 -25.08
N HIS A 190 -6.83 12.62 -24.89
CA HIS A 190 -8.08 12.03 -25.38
C HIS A 190 -8.94 11.42 -24.27
N PHE A 191 -8.34 11.10 -23.11
CA PHE A 191 -9.01 10.47 -21.98
C PHE A 191 -8.60 11.16 -20.68
N ASP A 192 -9.52 11.18 -19.72
CA ASP A 192 -9.20 11.48 -18.32
C ASP A 192 -8.74 10.19 -17.64
N VAL A 193 -7.67 10.23 -16.86
CA VAL A 193 -7.17 9.08 -16.11
C VAL A 193 -7.27 9.36 -14.63
N LEU A 194 -7.86 8.40 -13.89
CA LEU A 194 -8.02 8.47 -12.44
C LEU A 194 -7.67 7.13 -11.78
N TYR A 195 -7.34 7.20 -10.50
CA TYR A 195 -7.07 6.04 -9.68
C TYR A 195 -7.92 6.07 -8.42
N GLU A 196 -8.57 4.95 -8.14
CA GLU A 196 -9.33 4.78 -6.89
C GLU A 196 -8.99 3.44 -6.27
N ARG A 197 -9.02 3.39 -4.94
CA ARG A 197 -8.71 2.18 -4.19
C ARG A 197 -9.97 1.52 -3.70
N VAL A 198 -10.30 0.35 -4.27
CA VAL A 198 -11.36 -0.51 -3.72
C VAL A 198 -10.81 -1.92 -3.46
N PRO A 199 -10.51 -2.26 -2.20
CA PRO A 199 -9.84 -3.50 -1.86
C PRO A 199 -10.78 -4.71 -1.93
N SER A 200 -10.51 -5.65 -2.84
CA SER A 200 -11.30 -6.89 -3.00
C SER A 200 -11.37 -7.79 -1.75
N HIS A 201 -10.43 -7.68 -0.80
CA HIS A 201 -10.42 -8.52 0.41
C HIS A 201 -11.44 -8.07 1.48
N GLY A 202 -11.82 -6.78 1.47
CA GLY A 202 -12.84 -6.21 2.35
C GLY A 202 -14.24 -6.19 1.73
N SER A 203 -14.33 -6.46 0.42
CA SER A 203 -15.58 -6.40 -0.35
C SER A 203 -16.56 -7.52 -0.02
N MET A 204 -17.78 -7.14 0.37
CA MET A 204 -18.94 -8.03 0.51
C MET A 204 -20.00 -7.71 -0.54
N ARG A 205 -20.92 -8.64 -0.81
CA ARG A 205 -21.94 -8.55 -1.88
C ARG A 205 -22.63 -7.19 -2.03
N LEU A 206 -23.01 -6.59 -0.91
CA LEU A 206 -23.76 -5.34 -0.83
C LEU A 206 -22.89 -4.13 -0.45
N THR A 207 -21.57 -4.28 -0.48
CA THR A 207 -20.66 -3.19 -0.14
C THR A 207 -20.82 -2.02 -1.09
N VAL A 208 -21.00 -0.82 -0.54
CA VAL A 208 -21.01 0.44 -1.27
C VAL A 208 -19.85 1.30 -0.77
N PRO A 209 -18.81 1.52 -1.59
CA PRO A 209 -17.61 2.22 -1.15
C PRO A 209 -17.88 3.66 -0.70
N HIS A 210 -17.41 4.00 0.50
CA HIS A 210 -17.56 5.32 1.11
C HIS A 210 -16.34 5.65 1.98
N TYR A 211 -16.21 6.89 2.46
CA TYR A 211 -15.16 7.21 3.42
C TYR A 211 -15.55 6.72 4.81
N LEU A 212 -14.64 6.00 5.45
CA LEU A 212 -14.75 5.57 6.85
C LEU A 212 -14.06 6.59 7.77
N ASP A 213 -14.47 6.65 9.04
CA ASP A 213 -13.95 7.58 10.08
C ASP A 213 -12.43 7.50 10.33
N ARG A 214 -11.74 6.49 9.77
CA ARG A 214 -10.29 6.27 9.92
C ARG A 214 -9.44 6.84 8.78
N PHE A 215 -9.89 7.89 8.11
CA PHE A 215 -9.22 8.53 6.96
C PHE A 215 -9.02 7.63 5.72
N GLN A 216 -9.62 6.43 5.70
CA GLN A 216 -9.57 5.56 4.52
C GLN A 216 -10.76 5.87 3.61
N ARG A 217 -10.45 6.49 2.48
CA ARG A 217 -11.36 6.75 1.37
C ARG A 217 -11.49 5.48 0.52
N ASN A 218 -12.68 4.89 0.47
CA ASN A 218 -12.96 3.79 -0.48
C ASN A 218 -13.87 4.24 -1.64
N GLY A 219 -14.41 5.47 -1.66
CA GLY A 219 -15.28 5.98 -2.73
C GLY A 219 -14.77 7.27 -3.40
N PHE A 220 -15.52 7.80 -4.37
CA PHE A 220 -15.09 8.89 -5.27
C PHE A 220 -14.97 10.29 -4.66
N ALA A 221 -14.08 11.11 -5.24
CA ALA A 221 -13.78 12.46 -4.77
C ALA A 221 -14.97 13.39 -4.96
N PRO A 222 -15.25 14.33 -4.04
CA PRO A 222 -16.26 15.38 -4.29
C PRO A 222 -16.09 16.05 -5.65
N GLU A 223 -14.85 16.32 -6.04
CA GLU A 223 -14.48 16.89 -7.33
C GLU A 223 -14.90 15.97 -8.49
N PHE A 224 -14.61 14.67 -8.39
CA PHE A 224 -15.00 13.70 -9.40
C PHE A 224 -16.51 13.46 -9.43
N MET A 225 -17.19 13.42 -8.27
CA MET A 225 -18.65 13.29 -8.21
C MET A 225 -19.37 14.47 -8.87
N LYS A 226 -18.88 15.70 -8.64
CA LYS A 226 -19.36 16.89 -9.35
C LYS A 226 -19.10 16.78 -10.85
N TYR A 227 -17.92 16.32 -11.25
CA TYR A 227 -17.60 16.08 -12.65
C TYR A 227 -18.56 15.07 -13.31
N LEU A 228 -18.84 13.94 -12.64
CA LEU A 228 -19.82 12.95 -13.07
C LEU A 228 -21.22 13.57 -13.21
N ASN A 229 -21.65 14.36 -12.23
CA ASN A 229 -22.96 15.02 -12.24
C ASN A 229 -23.12 15.97 -13.44
N THR A 230 -22.10 16.76 -13.74
CA THR A 230 -22.14 17.80 -14.78
C THR A 230 -21.91 17.25 -16.18
N HIS A 231 -20.90 16.42 -16.38
CA HIS A 231 -20.44 16.02 -17.72
C HIS A 231 -20.96 14.65 -18.14
N MET A 232 -21.36 13.81 -17.18
CA MET A 232 -21.79 12.44 -17.41
C MET A 232 -20.81 11.67 -18.33
N PRO A 233 -19.49 11.66 -18.06
CA PRO A 233 -18.50 11.00 -18.94
C PRO A 233 -18.79 9.50 -19.04
N HIS A 234 -18.35 8.82 -20.09
CA HIS A 234 -18.21 7.37 -19.99
C HIS A 234 -17.14 7.04 -18.94
N VAL A 235 -17.35 6.00 -18.14
CA VAL A 235 -16.41 5.58 -17.10
C VAL A 235 -15.95 4.16 -17.39
N VAL A 236 -14.66 3.93 -17.56
CA VAL A 236 -14.08 2.60 -17.77
C VAL A 236 -13.37 2.17 -16.49
N LEU A 237 -13.94 1.20 -15.78
CA LEU A 237 -13.40 0.66 -14.53
C LEU A 237 -12.49 -0.54 -14.83
N VAL A 238 -11.19 -0.35 -14.68
CA VAL A 238 -10.16 -1.32 -15.09
C VAL A 238 -9.59 -2.03 -13.87
N ASP A 239 -9.70 -3.36 -13.87
CA ASP A 239 -9.02 -4.23 -12.91
C ASP A 239 -8.89 -5.66 -13.47
N VAL A 240 -8.01 -6.45 -12.86
CA VAL A 240 -7.77 -7.84 -13.26
C VAL A 240 -8.07 -8.79 -12.09
N CYS A 241 -8.62 -9.95 -12.40
CA CYS A 241 -8.93 -10.99 -11.42
C CYS A 241 -7.90 -12.12 -11.41
N SER A 242 -7.86 -12.86 -10.31
CA SER A 242 -7.17 -14.16 -10.27
C SER A 242 -7.75 -15.15 -11.30
N PRO A 243 -6.96 -16.08 -11.84
CA PRO A 243 -7.39 -16.97 -12.93
C PRO A 243 -8.36 -18.09 -12.52
N ARG A 244 -8.68 -18.24 -11.23
CA ARG A 244 -9.60 -19.30 -10.80
C ARG A 244 -11.01 -19.08 -11.34
N ALA A 245 -11.64 -20.14 -11.84
CA ALA A 245 -13.02 -20.15 -12.35
C ALA A 245 -13.27 -19.29 -13.61
N THR A 246 -12.25 -19.06 -14.43
CA THR A 246 -12.38 -18.29 -15.70
C THR A 246 -12.82 -19.14 -16.90
N GLU A 247 -12.87 -20.46 -16.77
CA GLU A 247 -13.27 -21.36 -17.87
C GLU A 247 -14.73 -21.12 -18.32
N ASN A 248 -15.61 -20.82 -17.37
CA ASN A 248 -17.04 -20.65 -17.62
C ASN A 248 -17.48 -19.18 -17.68
N TYR A 249 -16.68 -18.27 -17.12
CA TYR A 249 -17.10 -16.89 -16.86
C TYR A 249 -16.00 -15.89 -17.22
N THR A 250 -16.39 -14.72 -17.75
CA THR A 250 -15.52 -13.54 -17.68
C THR A 250 -15.58 -12.99 -16.27
N LYS A 251 -14.43 -12.79 -15.62
CA LYS A 251 -14.40 -12.32 -14.23
C LYS A 251 -14.28 -10.82 -14.13
N ILE A 252 -15.01 -10.25 -13.18
CA ILE A 252 -14.87 -8.85 -12.73
C ILE A 252 -14.54 -8.84 -11.25
N ALA A 253 -13.58 -8.00 -10.86
CA ALA A 253 -13.04 -7.98 -9.51
C ALA A 253 -14.11 -7.56 -8.50
N ARG A 254 -14.04 -8.09 -7.26
CA ARG A 254 -14.98 -7.74 -6.20
C ARG A 254 -14.97 -6.24 -5.91
N GLY A 255 -13.81 -5.59 -5.96
CA GLY A 255 -13.73 -4.13 -5.82
C GLY A 255 -14.49 -3.37 -6.93
N ILE A 256 -14.45 -3.86 -8.17
CA ILE A 256 -15.18 -3.26 -9.29
C ILE A 256 -16.69 -3.44 -9.14
N ARG A 257 -17.16 -4.58 -8.61
CA ARG A 257 -18.57 -4.75 -8.21
C ARG A 257 -19.00 -3.68 -7.21
N ASP A 258 -18.18 -3.42 -6.20
CA ASP A 258 -18.53 -2.43 -5.18
C ASP A 258 -18.63 -1.01 -5.82
N LEU A 259 -17.79 -0.69 -6.81
CA LEU A 259 -17.96 0.52 -7.63
C LEU A 259 -19.25 0.49 -8.45
N VAL A 260 -19.65 -0.65 -9.01
CA VAL A 260 -20.96 -0.79 -9.67
C VAL A 260 -22.09 -0.53 -8.68
N ASN A 261 -22.01 -1.04 -7.45
CA ASN A 261 -22.98 -0.74 -6.39
C ASN A 261 -23.01 0.78 -6.08
N TRP A 262 -21.86 1.46 -6.08
CA TRP A 262 -21.82 2.92 -5.94
C TRP A 262 -22.56 3.63 -7.09
N PHE A 263 -22.36 3.20 -8.33
CA PHE A 263 -23.08 3.75 -9.48
C PHE A 263 -24.58 3.46 -9.44
N MET A 264 -25.02 2.40 -8.75
CA MET A 264 -26.44 2.19 -8.48
C MET A 264 -27.01 3.24 -7.53
N VAL A 265 -26.23 3.68 -6.52
CA VAL A 265 -26.62 4.82 -5.68
C VAL A 265 -26.70 6.10 -6.51
N PHE A 266 -25.70 6.36 -7.34
CA PHE A 266 -25.68 7.51 -8.24
C PHE A 266 -26.94 7.52 -9.12
N ASN A 267 -27.22 6.40 -9.80
CA ASN A 267 -28.39 6.27 -10.65
C ASN A 267 -29.70 6.45 -9.88
N HIS A 268 -29.79 5.91 -8.66
CA HIS A 268 -30.97 6.07 -7.80
C HIS A 268 -31.25 7.54 -7.46
N ILE A 269 -30.21 8.32 -7.13
CA ILE A 269 -30.35 9.76 -6.87
C ILE A 269 -30.78 10.50 -8.14
N ARG A 270 -30.11 10.21 -9.27
CA ARG A 270 -30.41 10.85 -10.56
C ARG A 270 -31.84 10.56 -11.02
N ALA A 271 -32.32 9.34 -10.78
CA ALA A 271 -33.68 8.90 -11.07
C ALA A 271 -34.71 9.32 -10.01
N GLN A 272 -34.34 10.11 -8.99
CA GLN A 272 -35.23 10.50 -7.89
C GLN A 272 -35.90 9.31 -7.18
N GLY A 273 -35.19 8.18 -7.12
CA GLY A 273 -35.68 6.93 -6.54
C GLY A 273 -36.53 6.08 -7.48
N ASP A 274 -36.81 6.50 -8.71
CA ASP A 274 -37.54 5.70 -9.69
C ASP A 274 -36.64 4.63 -10.32
N ARG A 275 -36.66 3.44 -9.71
CA ARG A 275 -35.89 2.28 -10.16
C ARG A 275 -36.19 1.86 -11.60
N THR A 276 -37.38 2.14 -12.12
CA THR A 276 -37.75 1.72 -13.49
C THR A 276 -36.87 2.36 -14.56
N LEU A 277 -36.21 3.48 -14.22
CA LEU A 277 -35.34 4.25 -15.13
C LEU A 277 -33.92 3.69 -15.28
N TYR A 278 -33.47 2.76 -14.42
CA TYR A 278 -32.08 2.25 -14.48
C TYR A 278 -31.92 0.76 -14.21
N VAL A 279 -32.96 0.05 -13.76
CA VAL A 279 -32.85 -1.39 -13.44
C VAL A 279 -32.50 -2.24 -14.66
N SER A 280 -33.11 -1.96 -15.82
CA SER A 280 -32.80 -2.64 -17.09
C SER A 280 -31.35 -2.43 -17.51
N ASP A 281 -30.76 -1.33 -17.04
CA ASP A 281 -29.44 -0.91 -17.45
C ASP A 281 -28.31 -1.26 -16.48
N SER A 282 -28.64 -1.75 -15.29
CA SER A 282 -27.71 -1.97 -14.18
C SER A 282 -26.74 -3.15 -14.29
N SER A 283 -26.95 -4.09 -15.22
CA SER A 283 -26.31 -5.42 -15.29
C SER A 283 -26.42 -6.32 -14.04
N LEU A 284 -26.84 -5.78 -12.90
CA LEU A 284 -27.15 -6.51 -11.67
C LEU A 284 -28.51 -7.24 -11.78
N PRO A 285 -28.66 -8.41 -11.13
CA PRO A 285 -29.96 -9.05 -10.99
C PRO A 285 -30.94 -8.13 -10.24
N SER A 286 -32.18 -8.07 -10.70
CA SER A 286 -33.22 -7.19 -10.13
C SER A 286 -33.43 -7.39 -8.63
N HIS A 287 -33.36 -8.64 -8.15
CA HIS A 287 -33.48 -8.97 -6.73
C HIS A 287 -32.31 -8.44 -5.91
N GLN A 288 -31.10 -8.42 -6.46
CA GLN A 288 -29.92 -7.89 -5.78
C GLN A 288 -30.01 -6.37 -5.65
N LEU A 289 -30.43 -5.66 -6.71
CA LEU A 289 -30.60 -4.22 -6.63
C LEU A 289 -31.67 -3.85 -5.57
N ALA A 290 -32.78 -4.59 -5.54
CA ALA A 290 -33.83 -4.39 -4.53
C ALA A 290 -33.37 -4.69 -3.09
N GLU A 291 -32.36 -5.54 -2.92
CA GLU A 291 -31.73 -5.79 -1.62
C GLU A 291 -30.70 -4.71 -1.28
N LEU A 292 -29.88 -4.30 -2.25
CA LEU A 292 -28.89 -3.24 -2.12
C LEU A 292 -29.54 -1.92 -1.66
N GLU A 293 -30.68 -1.55 -2.23
CA GLU A 293 -31.47 -0.36 -1.86
C GLU A 293 -31.92 -0.37 -0.38
N LYS A 294 -31.99 -1.54 0.26
CA LYS A 294 -32.35 -1.70 1.67
C LYS A 294 -31.13 -1.78 2.59
N TRP A 295 -29.92 -1.85 2.02
CA TRP A 295 -28.69 -1.98 2.78
C TRP A 295 -28.27 -0.62 3.35
N TRP A 296 -27.74 -0.62 4.57
CA TRP A 296 -27.43 0.63 5.28
C TRP A 296 -26.36 1.47 4.55
N GLU A 297 -25.38 0.83 3.91
CA GLU A 297 -24.32 1.56 3.18
C GLU A 297 -24.89 2.33 1.99
N PHE A 298 -25.89 1.77 1.31
CA PHE A 298 -26.59 2.44 0.22
C PHE A 298 -27.20 3.77 0.68
N GLU A 299 -27.94 3.74 1.78
CA GLU A 299 -28.57 4.93 2.36
C GLU A 299 -27.53 5.96 2.85
N VAL A 300 -26.47 5.49 3.51
CA VAL A 300 -25.37 6.37 3.99
C VAL A 300 -24.70 7.06 2.81
N VAL A 301 -24.36 6.32 1.76
CA VAL A 301 -23.75 6.87 0.56
C VAL A 301 -24.72 7.83 -0.12
N ALA A 302 -25.98 7.45 -0.29
CA ALA A 302 -27.00 8.28 -0.93
C ALA A 302 -27.08 9.66 -0.27
N ARG A 303 -27.33 9.69 1.05
CA ARG A 303 -27.39 10.95 1.83
C ARG A 303 -26.14 11.79 1.69
N ARG A 304 -24.98 11.15 1.68
CA ARG A 304 -23.69 11.85 1.63
C ARG A 304 -23.45 12.50 0.27
N ILE A 305 -23.75 11.79 -0.81
CA ILE A 305 -23.42 12.23 -2.17
C ILE A 305 -24.51 13.09 -2.81
N SER A 306 -25.73 13.09 -2.28
CA SER A 306 -26.85 13.94 -2.74
C SER A 306 -26.58 15.44 -2.72
N GLN A 307 -25.57 15.92 -1.99
CA GLN A 307 -25.16 17.32 -2.04
C GLN A 307 -24.36 17.69 -3.31
N TRP A 308 -23.91 16.70 -4.08
CA TRP A 308 -23.11 16.88 -5.30
C TRP A 308 -23.77 16.30 -6.55
N ILE A 309 -24.84 15.52 -6.41
CA ILE A 309 -25.52 14.82 -7.51
C ILE A 309 -26.96 15.28 -7.55
N GLU A 310 -27.38 15.71 -8.74
CA GLU A 310 -28.71 16.21 -9.02
C GLU A 310 -29.50 15.21 -9.88
N PRO A 311 -30.84 15.29 -9.88
CA PRO A 311 -31.68 14.52 -10.80
C PRO A 311 -31.22 14.64 -12.27
N GLY A 312 -31.40 13.58 -13.06
CA GLY A 312 -31.08 13.60 -14.49
C GLY A 312 -30.78 12.21 -15.09
N PRO A 313 -30.01 12.14 -16.18
CA PRO A 313 -29.73 10.88 -16.87
C PRO A 313 -28.89 9.92 -16.01
N THR A 314 -29.10 8.63 -16.20
CA THR A 314 -28.43 7.54 -15.47
C THR A 314 -27.35 6.89 -16.33
N TYR A 315 -26.49 6.09 -15.70
CA TYR A 315 -25.51 5.25 -16.37
C TYR A 315 -26.05 3.85 -16.65
N GLY A 316 -25.77 3.33 -17.85
CA GLY A 316 -25.83 1.89 -18.09
C GLY A 316 -24.52 1.20 -17.69
N ILE A 317 -24.62 -0.02 -17.16
CA ILE A 317 -23.46 -0.85 -16.83
C ILE A 317 -23.23 -1.83 -17.97
N SER A 318 -22.00 -1.90 -18.46
CA SER A 318 -21.57 -2.81 -19.52
C SER A 318 -20.26 -3.49 -19.17
N HIS A 319 -19.92 -4.54 -19.92
CA HIS A 319 -18.80 -5.43 -19.66
C HIS A 319 -17.89 -5.49 -20.89
N TRP A 320 -16.58 -5.38 -20.66
CA TRP A 320 -15.56 -5.56 -21.67
C TRP A 320 -14.44 -6.46 -21.16
N ALA A 321 -14.00 -7.36 -22.05
CA ALA A 321 -12.82 -8.19 -21.89
C ALA A 321 -12.39 -8.66 -23.29
N PRO A 322 -11.12 -9.00 -23.52
CA PRO A 322 -10.68 -9.59 -24.80
C PRO A 322 -11.41 -10.92 -25.08
N GLU A 323 -11.70 -11.70 -24.04
CA GLU A 323 -12.51 -12.91 -24.11
C GLU A 323 -13.80 -12.74 -23.27
N LEU A 324 -14.83 -12.09 -23.83
CA LEU A 324 -16.11 -11.88 -23.17
C LEU A 324 -17.05 -13.10 -23.35
N ARG A 325 -17.20 -13.89 -22.29
CA ARG A 325 -18.09 -15.07 -22.19
C ARG A 325 -19.55 -14.66 -22.01
N GLU A 326 -20.49 -15.59 -22.24
CA GLU A 326 -21.94 -15.37 -22.07
C GLU A 326 -22.33 -14.93 -20.66
N GLU A 327 -21.57 -15.34 -19.66
CA GLU A 327 -21.79 -14.99 -18.27
C GLU A 327 -20.56 -14.31 -17.68
N VAL A 328 -20.83 -13.35 -16.78
CA VAL A 328 -19.85 -12.58 -16.05
C VAL A 328 -19.95 -12.91 -14.57
N LEU A 329 -18.83 -13.28 -13.97
CA LEU A 329 -18.70 -13.50 -12.53
C LEU A 329 -18.19 -12.21 -11.88
N MET A 330 -19.13 -11.44 -11.31
CA MET A 330 -18.88 -10.19 -10.61
C MET A 330 -18.81 -10.45 -9.10
N GLY A 331 -17.60 -10.77 -8.62
CA GLY A 331 -17.43 -11.31 -7.27
C GLY A 331 -17.99 -12.73 -7.15
N GLU A 332 -19.05 -12.89 -6.36
CA GLU A 332 -19.81 -14.14 -6.22
C GLU A 332 -21.10 -14.18 -7.05
N LEU A 333 -21.36 -13.14 -7.85
CA LEU A 333 -22.60 -13.00 -8.62
C LEU A 333 -22.35 -13.38 -10.08
N VAL A 334 -23.14 -14.33 -10.58
CA VAL A 334 -23.17 -14.66 -12.00
C VAL A 334 -24.28 -13.85 -12.66
N VAL A 335 -23.91 -13.08 -13.68
CA VAL A 335 -24.85 -12.26 -14.45
C VAL A 335 -24.65 -12.50 -15.95
N PRO A 336 -25.70 -12.36 -16.79
CA PRO A 336 -25.53 -12.38 -18.23
C PRO A 336 -24.57 -11.28 -18.69
N LYS A 337 -23.80 -11.55 -19.75
CA LYS A 337 -22.95 -10.52 -20.36
C LYS A 337 -23.82 -9.38 -20.88
N LYS A 338 -23.31 -8.16 -20.73
CA LYS A 338 -23.88 -6.96 -21.34
C LYS A 338 -22.75 -6.24 -22.07
N PRO A 339 -22.57 -6.48 -23.39
CA PRO A 339 -21.45 -5.90 -24.11
C PRO A 339 -21.54 -4.37 -24.15
N VAL A 340 -20.40 -3.72 -24.35
CA VAL A 340 -20.32 -2.27 -24.56
C VAL A 340 -21.11 -1.89 -25.80
N VAL A 341 -21.89 -0.82 -25.70
CA VAL A 341 -22.61 -0.24 -26.83
C VAL A 341 -21.87 1.01 -27.28
N PHE A 342 -21.40 1.06 -28.53
CA PHE A 342 -20.76 2.25 -29.08
C PHE A 342 -21.80 3.38 -29.26
N GLY A 343 -21.45 4.59 -28.82
CA GLY A 343 -22.28 5.79 -28.94
C GLY A 343 -22.26 6.66 -27.68
N ASP A 344 -23.08 7.72 -27.68
CA ASP A 344 -23.02 8.78 -26.66
C ASP A 344 -23.82 8.50 -25.37
N SER A 345 -24.50 7.35 -25.26
CA SER A 345 -25.25 6.98 -24.05
C SER A 345 -24.29 6.75 -22.88
N PRO A 346 -24.44 7.46 -21.73
CA PRO A 346 -23.51 7.33 -20.61
C PRO A 346 -23.40 5.88 -20.12
N GLN A 347 -22.17 5.38 -20.04
CA GLN A 347 -21.89 4.00 -19.65
C GLN A 347 -20.79 3.93 -18.60
N VAL A 348 -20.96 3.02 -17.66
CA VAL A 348 -19.90 2.49 -16.79
C VAL A 348 -19.53 1.12 -17.34
N ILE A 349 -18.33 1.02 -17.88
CA ILE A 349 -17.79 -0.19 -18.50
C ILE A 349 -16.90 -0.86 -17.46
N THR A 350 -17.24 -2.07 -17.03
CA THR A 350 -16.31 -2.90 -16.25
C THR A 350 -15.39 -3.61 -17.23
N ALA A 351 -14.08 -3.34 -17.11
CA ALA A 351 -13.07 -3.76 -18.06
C ALA A 351 -12.05 -4.68 -17.36
N ASN A 352 -11.95 -5.92 -17.85
CA ASN A 352 -10.89 -6.84 -17.47
C ASN A 352 -10.02 -7.15 -18.70
N PRO A 353 -8.83 -6.54 -18.82
CA PRO A 353 -7.97 -6.70 -19.99
C PRO A 353 -7.23 -8.05 -20.03
N ALA A 354 -7.27 -8.85 -18.97
CA ALA A 354 -6.49 -10.07 -18.92
C ALA A 354 -7.01 -11.15 -19.86
N ILE A 355 -6.08 -11.85 -20.50
CA ILE A 355 -6.37 -13.05 -21.28
C ILE A 355 -6.03 -14.23 -20.38
N TYR A 356 -7.02 -15.04 -19.98
CA TYR A 356 -6.78 -16.11 -19.00
C TYR A 356 -6.30 -17.41 -19.61
N ARG A 357 -6.57 -17.63 -20.89
CA ARG A 357 -6.18 -18.83 -21.61
C ARG A 357 -4.67 -18.83 -21.85
N THR A 358 -4.02 -19.94 -21.55
CA THR A 358 -2.56 -20.15 -21.77
C THR A 358 -2.28 -21.27 -22.77
N GLU A 359 -3.31 -21.85 -23.38
CA GLU A 359 -3.22 -22.95 -24.34
C GLU A 359 -4.00 -22.62 -25.62
N GLY A 360 -3.48 -23.06 -26.76
CA GLY A 360 -4.06 -22.80 -28.08
C GLY A 360 -3.02 -22.30 -29.09
N ASP A 361 -3.13 -22.78 -30.31
CA ASP A 361 -2.24 -22.40 -31.41
C ASP A 361 -2.49 -20.97 -31.90
N ASP A 362 -3.68 -20.41 -31.60
CA ASP A 362 -4.09 -19.04 -31.91
C ASP A 362 -3.51 -17.99 -30.96
N LEU A 363 -2.92 -18.41 -29.83
CA LEU A 363 -2.31 -17.49 -28.87
C LEU A 363 -0.88 -17.10 -29.28
N PRO A 364 -0.44 -15.86 -29.02
CA PRO A 364 0.98 -15.50 -29.04
C PRO A 364 1.79 -16.39 -28.09
N GLU A 365 3.03 -16.69 -28.47
CA GLU A 365 3.94 -17.53 -27.68
C GLU A 365 4.08 -17.05 -26.23
N LEU A 366 4.15 -15.73 -26.03
CA LEU A 366 4.25 -15.12 -24.70
C LEU A 366 3.12 -15.54 -23.75
N LEU A 367 1.90 -15.75 -24.25
CA LEU A 367 0.75 -16.17 -23.43
C LEU A 367 0.81 -17.65 -23.05
N ARG A 368 1.55 -18.47 -23.82
CA ARG A 368 1.75 -19.89 -23.55
C ARG A 368 2.84 -20.15 -22.51
N VAL A 369 3.83 -19.26 -22.40
CA VAL A 369 4.97 -19.40 -21.47
C VAL A 369 4.82 -18.59 -20.18
N THR A 370 3.68 -17.93 -19.98
CA THR A 370 3.37 -17.15 -18.78
C THR A 370 2.01 -17.53 -18.20
N GLN A 371 1.77 -17.13 -16.96
CA GLN A 371 0.47 -17.29 -16.29
C GLN A 371 -0.17 -15.92 -16.06
N PRO A 372 -1.49 -15.77 -16.26
CA PRO A 372 -2.19 -14.52 -15.98
C PRO A 372 -2.13 -14.19 -14.47
N TYR A 373 -2.42 -12.92 -14.13
CA TYR A 373 -2.38 -12.43 -12.74
C TYR A 373 -0.96 -12.44 -12.12
N TYR A 374 0.05 -12.14 -12.94
CA TYR A 374 1.44 -11.85 -12.55
C TYR A 374 1.56 -10.56 -11.73
N PHE A 375 2.68 -10.34 -11.03
CA PHE A 375 2.94 -9.18 -10.16
C PHE A 375 1.90 -8.90 -9.05
N ASN A 376 0.93 -9.79 -8.82
CA ASN A 376 -0.01 -9.64 -7.72
C ASN A 376 0.72 -9.65 -6.36
N ASP A 377 0.33 -8.74 -5.47
CA ASP A 377 0.98 -8.46 -4.19
C ASP A 377 2.50 -8.22 -4.35
N PRO A 378 2.92 -7.13 -5.02
CA PRO A 378 4.34 -6.86 -5.30
C PRO A 378 5.19 -6.80 -4.02
N GLU A 379 4.59 -6.41 -2.89
CA GLU A 379 5.23 -6.42 -1.56
C GLU A 379 5.62 -7.82 -1.05
N LYS A 380 5.09 -8.89 -1.65
CA LYS A 380 5.47 -10.27 -1.37
C LYS A 380 6.60 -10.76 -2.27
N ARG A 381 6.83 -10.12 -3.41
CA ARG A 381 7.90 -10.47 -4.36
C ARG A 381 9.22 -9.85 -3.94
N PHE A 382 9.19 -8.56 -3.62
CA PHE A 382 10.34 -7.82 -3.11
C PHE A 382 9.96 -7.11 -1.83
N LYS A 383 10.71 -7.40 -0.77
CA LYS A 383 10.60 -6.69 0.50
C LYS A 383 11.99 -6.24 0.89
N GLU A 384 12.15 -4.93 0.99
CA GLU A 384 13.37 -4.33 1.48
C GLU A 384 13.69 -4.83 2.88
N GLN A 385 14.97 -5.11 3.12
CA GLN A 385 15.44 -5.52 4.43
C GLN A 385 16.01 -4.30 5.15
N ILE A 386 15.43 -3.95 6.30
CA ILE A 386 16.02 -2.97 7.20
C ILE A 386 17.10 -3.69 8.02
N VAL A 387 18.36 -3.33 7.77
CA VAL A 387 19.55 -3.92 8.39
C VAL A 387 20.03 -3.00 9.52
N PRO A 388 19.98 -3.44 10.78
CA PRO A 388 20.55 -2.68 11.90
C PRO A 388 22.06 -2.82 11.97
N GLY A 389 22.73 -1.79 12.48
CA GLY A 389 24.16 -1.83 12.80
C GLY A 389 24.64 -0.51 13.37
N PHE A 390 25.95 -0.29 13.31
CA PHE A 390 26.57 0.96 13.72
C PHE A 390 27.05 1.78 12.52
N GLY A 391 26.91 3.10 12.60
CA GLY A 391 27.51 4.05 11.67
C GLY A 391 28.16 5.22 12.41
N GLU A 392 28.45 6.29 11.69
CA GLU A 392 29.12 7.48 12.24
C GLU A 392 28.30 8.13 13.37
N HIS A 393 26.98 7.96 13.36
CA HIS A 393 26.05 8.51 14.35
C HIS A 393 25.47 7.44 15.30
N GLY A 394 26.24 6.39 15.62
CA GLY A 394 25.84 5.37 16.58
C GLY A 394 24.98 4.29 15.97
N PHE A 395 23.90 3.90 16.65
CA PHE A 395 22.96 2.93 16.09
C PHE A 395 22.26 3.52 14.87
N GLU A 396 22.39 2.82 13.75
CA GLU A 396 21.83 3.20 12.47
C GLU A 396 21.17 2.02 11.78
N THR A 397 20.37 2.32 10.75
CA THR A 397 19.80 1.33 9.86
C THR A 397 20.22 1.60 8.43
N ARG A 398 20.29 0.54 7.62
CA ARG A 398 20.38 0.61 6.16
C ARG A 398 19.23 -0.16 5.54
N VAL A 399 18.80 0.28 4.37
CA VAL A 399 17.90 -0.49 3.51
C VAL A 399 18.76 -1.34 2.59
N ARG A 400 18.50 -2.65 2.57
CA ARG A 400 19.14 -3.60 1.65
C ARG A 400 18.09 -4.18 0.72
N GLY A 401 18.42 -4.20 -0.58
CA GLY A 401 17.49 -4.58 -1.64
C GLY A 401 16.68 -3.38 -2.14
N PHE A 402 15.75 -3.65 -3.03
CA PHE A 402 14.86 -2.65 -3.62
C PHE A 402 13.59 -2.51 -2.79
N THR A 403 13.08 -1.30 -2.72
CA THR A 403 11.72 -1.02 -2.24
C THR A 403 10.69 -1.60 -3.22
N THR A 404 9.47 -1.83 -2.72
CA THR A 404 8.36 -2.23 -3.59
C THR A 404 8.10 -1.21 -4.71
N ASP A 405 8.32 0.08 -4.44
CA ASP A 405 8.11 1.16 -5.42
C ASP A 405 9.16 1.14 -6.54
N GLU A 406 10.43 0.92 -6.21
CA GLU A 406 11.50 0.75 -7.21
C GLU A 406 11.24 -0.46 -8.12
N TYR A 407 10.78 -1.57 -7.54
CA TYR A 407 10.40 -2.76 -8.28
C TYR A 407 9.23 -2.48 -9.25
N VAL A 408 8.15 -1.89 -8.75
CA VAL A 408 6.97 -1.56 -9.55
C VAL A 408 7.33 -0.58 -10.67
N ALA A 409 8.14 0.44 -10.38
CA ALA A 409 8.59 1.41 -11.38
C ALA A 409 9.37 0.73 -12.52
N GLU A 410 10.25 -0.22 -12.21
CA GLU A 410 10.99 -0.96 -13.24
C GLU A 410 10.06 -1.86 -14.06
N VAL A 411 9.10 -2.55 -13.44
CA VAL A 411 8.07 -3.32 -14.17
C VAL A 411 7.28 -2.41 -15.10
N GLN A 412 6.80 -1.27 -14.62
CA GLN A 412 6.07 -0.28 -15.42
C GLN A 412 6.91 0.24 -16.60
N ARG A 413 8.19 0.51 -16.37
CA ARG A 413 9.13 0.93 -17.43
C ARG A 413 9.23 -0.14 -18.52
N GLN A 414 9.35 -1.41 -18.15
CA GLN A 414 9.42 -2.51 -19.11
C GLN A 414 8.11 -2.68 -19.89
N ILE A 415 6.96 -2.57 -19.21
CA ILE A 415 5.65 -2.57 -19.87
C ILE A 415 5.55 -1.42 -20.88
N GLY A 416 6.00 -0.21 -20.51
CA GLY A 416 6.02 0.97 -21.37
C GLY A 416 6.87 0.77 -22.63
N VAL A 417 8.10 0.25 -22.50
CA VAL A 417 8.99 -0.06 -23.63
C VAL A 417 8.33 -1.05 -24.60
N GLU A 418 7.72 -2.11 -24.07
CA GLU A 418 7.05 -3.12 -24.89
C GLU A 418 5.78 -2.54 -25.56
N LEU A 419 5.00 -1.71 -24.86
CA LEU A 419 3.86 -0.99 -25.45
C LEU A 419 4.27 -0.07 -26.60
N GLU A 420 5.33 0.71 -26.43
CA GLU A 420 5.85 1.59 -27.49
C GLU A 420 6.22 0.77 -28.74
N SER A 421 6.83 -0.39 -28.56
CA SER A 421 7.19 -1.28 -29.66
C SER A 421 6.00 -1.89 -30.41
N MET A 422 4.83 -2.01 -29.75
CA MET A 422 3.62 -2.57 -30.34
C MET A 422 2.69 -1.52 -30.96
N VAL A 423 2.86 -0.25 -30.61
CA VAL A 423 2.03 0.88 -31.08
C VAL A 423 2.72 1.67 -32.20
N GLY A 424 4.06 1.73 -32.18
CA GLY A 424 4.86 2.26 -33.29
C GLY A 424 4.82 1.33 -34.51
#